data_AF-A0A7S2NEZ3-F1
#
_entry.id   AF-A0A7S2NEZ3-F1
#
_cell.length_a   1.000
_cell.length_b   1.000
_cell.length_c   1.000
_cell.angle_alpha   90.00
_cell.angle_beta   90.00
_cell.angle_gamma   90.00
#
_symmetry.space_group_name_H-M   'P 1'
#
loop_
_entity.id
_entity.type
_entity.pdbx_description
1 polymer ?
#
loop_
_entity_poly.entity_id
_entity_poly.type
_entity_poly.pdbx_seq_one_letter_code
_entity_poly.pdbx_strand_id
1 'polypeptide(L)'
;YCTPGLEARGDNLYELDGTLRSDPRNLRHLRLVHEAIQYWQSYDGFARVAMSMGTNQLVTALAYYVIAYVLISHHAVVACWLTVLLFMVIASTLIRLDMSLTGFEYKISVLLVASGPVMSSIAAQQWLMHTPTNDEVVATLSPLIYVTHAVWLLFLLYVCKVSEQKGGSMLPVGFRSVMYIDIFGWIKTLQPPIHRGHAAGA
;
A
#
# COMPACT_ATOMS: atom_id res chain seq x y z
N TYR A 1 -30.16 26.58 1.03
CA TYR A 1 -29.98 27.80 1.82
C TYR A 1 -29.72 27.41 3.27
N CYS A 2 -28.45 27.27 3.64
CA CYS A 2 -28.02 27.10 5.03
C CYS A 2 -26.95 28.16 5.30
N THR A 3 -27.37 29.27 5.89
CA THR A 3 -26.45 30.24 6.49
C THR A 3 -26.00 29.68 7.84
N PRO A 4 -24.70 29.41 8.06
CA PRO A 4 -24.20 29.08 9.39
C PRO A 4 -24.24 30.35 10.25
N GLY A 5 -25.33 30.53 10.99
CA GLY A 5 -25.50 31.63 11.93
C GLY A 5 -24.67 31.41 13.19
N LEU A 6 -23.52 32.08 13.28
CA LEU A 6 -22.63 32.11 14.46
C LEU A 6 -23.09 33.10 15.55
N GLU A 7 -24.27 33.72 15.42
CA GLU A 7 -24.71 34.83 16.26
C GLU A 7 -25.88 34.52 17.22
N ALA A 8 -26.36 33.27 17.28
CA ALA A 8 -27.41 32.91 18.23
C ALA A 8 -26.85 32.78 19.66
N ARG A 9 -27.48 33.49 20.61
CA ARG A 9 -27.19 33.39 22.06
C ARG A 9 -27.19 31.92 22.50
N GLY A 10 -26.03 31.42 22.93
CA GLY A 10 -25.80 30.00 23.22
C GLY A 10 -26.39 29.48 24.52
N ASP A 11 -27.21 30.27 25.21
CA ASP A 11 -27.71 29.99 26.55
C ASP A 11 -28.64 28.75 26.62
N ASN A 12 -29.19 28.33 25.47
CA ASN A 12 -30.02 27.12 25.33
C ASN A 12 -29.32 25.97 24.57
N LEU A 13 -28.03 26.11 24.25
CA LEU A 13 -27.27 25.01 23.67
C LEU A 13 -26.95 24.01 24.78
N TYR A 14 -27.54 22.82 24.70
CA TYR A 14 -27.28 21.72 25.62
C TYR A 14 -25.77 21.40 25.78
N GLU A 15 -24.95 21.80 24.81
CA GLU A 15 -23.48 21.63 24.78
C GLU A 15 -22.73 22.59 25.71
N LEU A 16 -23.35 23.71 26.10
CA LEU A 16 -22.82 24.74 26.99
C LEU A 16 -23.32 24.61 28.43
N ASP A 17 -24.23 23.66 28.70
CA ASP A 17 -24.70 23.38 30.05
C ASP A 17 -23.55 22.84 30.91
N GLY A 18 -23.33 23.45 32.08
CA GLY A 18 -22.17 23.20 32.94
C GLY A 18 -22.07 21.77 33.48
N THR A 19 -23.13 20.97 33.30
CA THR A 19 -23.24 19.55 33.65
C THR A 19 -22.35 18.65 32.76
N LEU A 20 -22.16 19.01 31.48
CA LEU A 20 -21.34 18.26 30.51
C LEU A 20 -19.84 18.53 30.63
N ARG A 21 -19.43 19.46 31.50
CA ARG A 21 -18.03 19.82 31.76
C ARG A 21 -17.22 18.70 32.44
N SER A 22 -17.90 17.66 32.92
CA SER A 22 -17.30 16.55 33.67
C SER A 22 -16.53 15.55 32.80
N ASP A 23 -16.94 15.32 31.54
CA ASP A 23 -16.15 14.56 30.57
C ASP A 23 -16.40 15.05 29.12
N PRO A 24 -15.47 15.84 28.54
CA PRO A 24 -15.62 16.37 27.19
C PRO A 24 -15.67 15.27 26.12
N ARG A 25 -15.27 14.02 26.41
CA ARG A 25 -15.26 12.92 25.43
C ARG A 25 -16.64 12.42 25.04
N ASN A 26 -17.67 12.68 25.85
CA ASN A 26 -19.03 12.23 25.62
C ASN A 26 -19.88 13.21 24.80
N LEU A 27 -19.31 14.34 24.38
CA LEU A 27 -20.01 15.27 23.50
C LEU A 27 -20.33 14.61 22.15
N ARG A 28 -21.60 14.70 21.73
CA ARG A 28 -22.09 14.04 20.52
C ARG A 28 -21.31 14.45 19.27
N HIS A 29 -20.98 15.74 19.13
CA HIS A 29 -20.21 16.24 17.99
C HIS A 29 -18.78 15.66 17.98
N LEU A 30 -18.15 15.51 19.14
CA LEU A 30 -16.83 14.87 19.24
C LEU A 30 -16.89 13.39 18.88
N ARG A 31 -17.96 12.68 19.27
CA ARG A 31 -18.17 11.28 18.88
C ARG A 31 -18.32 11.14 17.37
N LEU A 32 -19.14 11.98 16.75
CA LEU A 32 -19.33 11.99 15.30
C LEU A 32 -18.02 12.31 14.56
N VAL A 33 -17.26 13.29 15.03
CA VAL A 33 -15.94 13.62 14.47
C VAL A 33 -14.97 12.45 14.65
N HIS A 34 -14.99 11.77 15.80
CA HIS A 34 -14.13 10.61 16.04
C HIS A 34 -14.42 9.45 15.08
N GLU A 35 -15.71 9.14 14.88
CA GLU A 35 -16.16 8.12 13.92
C GLU A 35 -15.76 8.51 12.49
N ALA A 36 -15.99 9.77 12.09
CA ALA A 36 -15.60 10.25 10.76
C ALA A 36 -14.08 10.19 10.51
N ILE A 37 -13.27 10.54 11.52
CA ILE A 37 -11.80 10.46 11.45
C ILE A 37 -11.33 9.02 11.24
N GLN A 38 -11.95 8.03 11.90
CA GLN A 38 -11.58 6.62 11.74
C GLN A 38 -11.80 6.15 10.29
N TYR A 39 -12.93 6.51 9.69
CA TYR A 39 -13.18 6.20 8.27
C TYR A 39 -12.18 6.90 7.35
N TRP A 40 -11.91 8.18 7.58
CA TRP A 40 -10.94 8.94 6.79
C TRP A 40 -9.53 8.34 6.86
N GLN A 41 -9.09 7.90 8.04
CA GLN A 41 -7.78 7.26 8.23
C GLN A 41 -7.66 5.95 7.44
N SER A 42 -8.71 5.12 7.43
CA SER A 42 -8.72 3.90 6.63
C SER A 42 -8.64 4.20 5.13
N TYR A 43 -9.39 5.19 4.66
CA TYR A 43 -9.38 5.63 3.27
C TYR A 43 -8.00 6.15 2.82
N ASP A 44 -7.38 7.05 3.59
CA ASP A 44 -6.04 7.57 3.29
C ASP A 44 -4.98 6.45 3.29
N GLY A 45 -5.09 5.50 4.21
CA GLY A 45 -4.23 4.31 4.25
C GLY A 45 -4.32 3.48 2.97
N PHE A 46 -5.53 3.14 2.51
CA PHE A 46 -5.72 2.40 1.27
C PHE A 46 -5.30 3.20 0.03
N ALA A 47 -5.53 4.52 0.00
CA ALA A 47 -5.10 5.38 -1.10
C ALA A 47 -3.58 5.38 -1.27
N ARG A 48 -2.81 5.44 -0.17
CA ARG A 48 -1.34 5.36 -0.21
C ARG A 48 -0.85 3.99 -0.69
N VAL A 49 -1.46 2.91 -0.22
CA VAL A 49 -1.14 1.55 -0.68
C VAL A 49 -1.42 1.40 -2.17
N ALA A 50 -2.58 1.90 -2.63
CA ALA A 50 -2.93 1.86 -4.04
C ALA A 50 -1.96 2.66 -4.92
N MET A 51 -1.53 3.86 -4.48
CA MET A 51 -0.53 4.66 -5.19
C MET A 51 0.82 3.96 -5.30
N SER A 52 1.30 3.40 -4.18
CA SER A 52 2.57 2.68 -4.15
C SER A 52 2.53 1.44 -5.05
N MET A 53 1.51 0.59 -4.88
CA MET A 53 1.34 -0.62 -5.68
C MET A 53 1.17 -0.27 -7.16
N GLY A 54 0.35 0.74 -7.47
CA GLY A 54 0.15 1.24 -8.83
C GLY A 54 1.43 1.75 -9.47
N THR A 55 2.26 2.49 -8.73
CA THR A 55 3.57 2.98 -9.23
C THR A 55 4.51 1.82 -9.53
N ASN A 56 4.54 0.80 -8.67
CA ASN A 56 5.35 -0.38 -8.92
C ASN A 56 4.87 -1.14 -10.18
N GLN A 57 3.56 -1.31 -10.36
CA GLN A 57 3.01 -1.93 -11.57
C GLN A 57 3.26 -1.09 -12.83
N LEU A 58 3.21 0.24 -12.72
CA LEU A 58 3.54 1.15 -13.81
C LEU A 58 5.00 1.00 -14.25
N VAL A 59 5.94 0.89 -13.32
CA VAL A 59 7.36 0.64 -13.63
C VAL A 59 7.54 -0.70 -14.35
N THR A 60 6.86 -1.76 -13.90
CA THR A 60 6.90 -3.06 -14.60
C THR A 60 6.27 -2.99 -16.00
N ALA A 61 5.16 -2.26 -16.16
CA ALA A 61 4.51 -2.05 -17.45
C ALA A 61 5.42 -1.27 -18.43
N LEU A 62 6.12 -0.24 -17.95
CA LEU A 62 7.11 0.50 -18.73
C LEU A 62 8.29 -0.39 -19.14
N ALA A 63 8.72 -1.31 -18.29
CA ALA A 63 9.74 -2.29 -18.65
C ALA A 63 9.27 -3.18 -19.81
N TYR A 64 8.03 -3.71 -19.76
CA TYR A 64 7.46 -4.49 -20.86
C TYR A 64 7.29 -3.66 -22.13
N TYR A 65 6.87 -2.40 -22.01
CA TYR A 65 6.77 -1.49 -23.15
C TYR A 65 8.13 -1.28 -23.83
N VAL A 66 9.20 -1.07 -23.05
CA VAL A 66 10.55 -0.93 -23.60
C VAL A 66 11.02 -2.22 -24.26
N ILE A 67 10.73 -3.39 -23.69
CA ILE A 67 11.04 -4.68 -24.33
C ILE A 67 10.35 -4.75 -25.70
N ALA A 68 9.04 -4.48 -25.75
CA ALA A 68 8.31 -4.53 -27.01
C ALA A 68 8.82 -3.47 -28.01
N TYR A 69 9.03 -2.23 -27.59
CA TYR A 69 9.39 -1.15 -28.49
C TYR A 69 10.85 -1.21 -28.93
N VAL A 70 11.80 -1.22 -27.99
CA VAL A 70 13.24 -1.11 -28.29
C VAL A 70 13.81 -2.41 -28.85
N LEU A 71 13.40 -3.56 -28.32
CA LEU A 71 13.94 -4.85 -28.79
C LEU A 71 13.37 -5.23 -30.15
N ILE A 72 12.05 -5.09 -30.35
CA ILE A 72 11.40 -5.53 -31.60
C ILE A 72 11.57 -4.49 -32.71
N SER A 73 11.44 -3.19 -32.42
CA SER A 73 11.47 -2.16 -33.48
C SER A 73 12.89 -1.75 -33.88
N HIS A 74 13.84 -1.78 -32.94
CA HIS A 74 15.20 -1.28 -33.18
C HIS A 74 16.29 -2.36 -33.08
N HIS A 75 15.94 -3.60 -32.75
CA HIS A 75 16.88 -4.73 -32.60
C HIS A 75 18.06 -4.45 -31.63
N ALA A 76 17.92 -3.45 -30.74
CA ALA A 76 18.98 -2.99 -29.86
C ALA A 76 19.00 -3.78 -28.54
N VAL A 77 19.48 -5.02 -28.59
CA VAL A 77 19.43 -5.98 -27.48
C VAL A 77 20.08 -5.43 -26.21
N VAL A 78 21.33 -4.93 -26.30
CA VAL A 78 22.08 -4.46 -25.13
C VAL A 78 21.38 -3.27 -24.45
N ALA A 79 20.87 -2.32 -25.22
CA ALA A 79 20.16 -1.15 -24.69
C ALA A 79 18.86 -1.56 -23.98
N CYS A 80 18.11 -2.51 -24.54
CA CYS A 80 16.92 -3.08 -23.92
C CYS A 80 17.25 -3.71 -22.55
N TRP A 81 18.26 -4.59 -22.50
CA TRP A 81 18.65 -5.26 -21.26
C TRP A 81 19.09 -4.29 -20.16
N LEU A 82 19.87 -3.25 -20.50
CA LEU A 82 20.27 -2.22 -19.54
C LEU A 82 19.06 -1.43 -19.01
N THR A 83 18.09 -1.13 -19.87
CA THR A 83 16.88 -0.40 -19.47
C THR A 83 15.95 -1.25 -18.59
N VAL A 84 15.80 -2.53 -18.91
CA VAL A 84 15.05 -3.48 -18.07
C VAL A 84 15.71 -3.60 -16.70
N LEU A 85 17.03 -3.76 -16.64
CA LEU A 85 17.79 -3.80 -15.38
C LEU A 85 17.54 -2.53 -14.55
N LEU A 86 17.59 -1.35 -15.18
CA LEU A 86 17.32 -0.07 -14.52
C LEU A 86 15.91 -0.05 -13.90
N PHE A 87 14.87 -0.43 -14.65
CA PHE A 87 13.51 -0.50 -14.12
C PHE A 87 13.36 -1.54 -12.99
N MET A 88 14.08 -2.66 -13.04
CA MET A 88 14.06 -3.65 -11.96
C MET A 88 14.70 -3.13 -10.68
N VAL A 89 15.78 -2.34 -10.79
CA VAL A 89 16.39 -1.67 -9.64
C VAL A 89 15.44 -0.62 -9.05
N ILE A 90 14.74 0.14 -9.89
CA ILE A 90 13.74 1.13 -9.45
C ILE A 90 12.57 0.41 -8.74
N ALA A 91 12.01 -0.63 -9.34
CA ALA A 91 10.93 -1.42 -8.74
C ALA A 91 11.35 -2.04 -7.39
N SER A 92 12.56 -2.62 -7.33
CA SER A 92 13.10 -3.17 -6.07
C SER A 92 13.28 -2.11 -4.99
N THR A 93 13.72 -0.91 -5.40
CA THR A 93 13.86 0.24 -4.51
C THR A 93 12.51 0.70 -3.99
N LEU A 94 11.49 0.79 -4.84
CA LEU A 94 10.12 1.16 -4.45
C LEU A 94 9.54 0.15 -3.45
N ILE A 95 9.69 -1.16 -3.70
CA ILE A 95 9.26 -2.20 -2.76
C ILE A 95 9.90 -2.01 -1.38
N ARG A 96 11.21 -1.69 -1.33
CA ARG A 96 11.93 -1.47 -0.08
C ARG A 96 11.50 -0.20 0.66
N LEU A 97 11.16 0.85 -0.08
CA LEU A 97 10.74 2.13 0.49
C LEU A 97 9.32 2.04 1.07
N ASP A 98 8.40 1.41 0.34
CA ASP A 98 6.97 1.46 0.67
C ASP A 98 6.52 0.33 1.61
N MET A 99 7.11 -0.86 1.47
CA MET A 99 6.69 -2.04 2.22
C MET A 99 7.58 -2.31 3.44
N SER A 100 6.96 -2.69 4.56
CA SER A 100 7.67 -3.11 5.77
C SER A 100 7.91 -4.62 5.77
N LEU A 101 8.65 -5.12 4.77
CA LEU A 101 8.89 -6.54 4.59
C LEU A 101 10.00 -7.06 5.52
N THR A 102 9.88 -8.32 5.95
CA THR A 102 11.02 -9.04 6.51
C THR A 102 12.09 -9.27 5.44
N GLY A 103 13.34 -9.49 5.84
CA GLY A 103 14.44 -9.70 4.87
C GLY A 103 14.20 -10.88 3.92
N PHE A 104 13.46 -11.91 4.36
CA PHE A 104 13.09 -13.04 3.51
C PHE A 104 11.96 -12.68 2.54
N GLU A 105 10.87 -12.07 3.01
CA GLU A 105 9.78 -11.63 2.14
C GLU A 105 10.27 -10.60 1.10
N TYR A 106 11.23 -9.74 1.46
CA TYR A 106 11.87 -8.80 0.53
C TYR A 106 12.62 -9.53 -0.59
N LYS A 107 13.43 -10.55 -0.26
CA LYS A 107 14.15 -11.34 -1.27
C LYS A 107 13.18 -12.03 -2.23
N ILE A 108 12.11 -12.63 -1.71
CA ILE A 108 11.06 -13.25 -2.54
C ILE A 108 10.42 -12.19 -3.45
N SER A 109 10.09 -11.01 -2.90
CA SER A 109 9.46 -9.93 -3.67
C SER A 109 10.32 -9.49 -4.85
N VAL A 110 11.63 -9.29 -4.62
CA VAL A 110 12.58 -8.89 -5.66
C VAL A 110 12.70 -9.98 -6.73
N LEU A 111 12.71 -11.25 -6.35
CA LEU A 111 12.76 -12.35 -7.32
C LEU A 111 11.47 -12.44 -8.16
N LEU A 112 10.30 -12.32 -7.53
CA LEU A 112 9.01 -12.38 -8.23
C LEU A 112 8.79 -11.18 -9.17
N VAL A 113 9.16 -9.96 -8.75
CA VAL A 113 9.02 -8.76 -9.60
C VAL A 113 9.98 -8.78 -10.78
N ALA A 114 11.21 -9.30 -10.59
CA ALA A 114 12.23 -9.32 -11.64
C ALA A 114 12.07 -10.48 -12.63
N SER A 115 11.56 -11.63 -12.19
CA SER A 115 11.45 -12.83 -13.03
C SER A 115 10.57 -12.61 -14.26
N GLY A 116 9.44 -11.92 -14.16
CA GLY A 116 8.55 -11.64 -15.30
C GLY A 116 9.26 -10.87 -16.45
N PRO A 117 9.79 -9.66 -16.20
CA PRO A 117 10.49 -8.87 -17.21
C PRO A 117 11.75 -9.55 -17.76
N VAL A 118 12.50 -10.29 -16.93
CA VAL A 118 13.67 -11.05 -17.38
C VAL A 118 13.26 -12.18 -18.32
N MET A 119 12.27 -12.98 -17.96
CA MET A 119 11.75 -14.05 -18.82
C MET A 119 11.17 -13.50 -20.12
N SER A 120 10.47 -12.37 -20.07
CA SER A 120 9.96 -11.69 -21.26
C SER A 120 11.07 -11.15 -22.15
N SER A 121 12.17 -10.65 -21.58
CA SER A 121 13.33 -10.19 -22.36
C SER A 121 14.02 -11.35 -23.06
N ILE A 122 14.16 -12.50 -22.39
CA ILE A 122 14.71 -13.72 -22.98
C ILE A 122 13.80 -14.22 -24.11
N ALA A 123 12.49 -14.34 -23.88
CA ALA A 123 11.55 -14.79 -24.89
C ALA A 123 11.56 -13.87 -26.13
N ALA A 124 11.54 -12.55 -25.93
CA ALA A 124 11.58 -11.59 -27.02
C ALA A 124 12.93 -11.64 -27.79
N GLN A 125 14.05 -11.89 -27.10
CA GLN A 125 15.34 -12.10 -27.76
C GLN A 125 15.37 -13.40 -28.57
N GLN A 126 14.79 -14.49 -28.06
CA GLN A 126 14.72 -15.76 -28.79
C GLN A 126 13.85 -15.65 -30.04
N TRP A 127 12.72 -14.94 -29.93
CA TRP A 127 11.85 -14.61 -31.07
C TRP A 127 12.60 -13.88 -32.19
N LEU A 128 13.51 -12.97 -31.83
CA LEU A 128 14.28 -12.17 -32.78
C LEU A 128 15.23 -12.99 -33.67
N MET A 129 15.66 -14.16 -33.20
CA MET A 129 16.63 -15.01 -33.90
C MET A 129 16.01 -15.88 -35.01
N HIS A 130 14.68 -15.85 -35.19
CA HIS A 130 13.96 -16.52 -36.29
C HIS A 130 14.39 -17.98 -36.56
N THR A 131 14.66 -18.75 -35.50
CA THR A 131 15.02 -20.18 -35.59
C THR A 131 13.83 -21.02 -35.15
N PRO A 132 13.47 -22.13 -35.84
CA PRO A 132 12.31 -22.95 -35.48
C PRO A 132 12.35 -23.50 -34.05
N THR A 133 13.53 -23.85 -33.53
CA THR A 133 13.69 -24.28 -32.13
C THR A 133 13.36 -23.18 -31.12
N ASN A 134 13.56 -21.92 -31.51
CA ASN A 134 13.32 -20.77 -30.62
C ASN A 134 11.84 -20.45 -30.53
N ASP A 135 11.07 -20.70 -31.59
CA ASP A 135 9.61 -20.50 -31.57
C ASP A 135 8.94 -21.42 -30.54
N GLU A 136 9.42 -22.67 -30.40
CA GLU A 136 8.97 -23.58 -29.33
C GLU A 136 9.33 -23.07 -27.93
N VAL A 137 10.53 -22.51 -27.76
CA VAL A 137 10.95 -21.90 -26.49
C VAL A 137 10.06 -20.70 -26.16
N VAL A 138 9.70 -19.86 -27.13
CA VAL A 138 8.81 -18.71 -26.86
C VAL A 138 7.39 -19.18 -26.54
N ALA A 139 6.88 -20.19 -27.26
CA ALA A 139 5.57 -20.77 -26.99
C ALA A 139 5.46 -21.34 -25.57
N THR A 140 6.54 -21.94 -25.05
CA THR A 140 6.60 -22.49 -23.69
C THR A 140 6.85 -21.43 -22.61
N LEU A 141 7.67 -20.40 -22.88
CA LEU A 141 7.94 -19.31 -21.93
C LEU A 141 6.75 -18.36 -21.75
N SER A 142 5.99 -18.11 -22.82
CA SER A 142 4.87 -17.15 -22.82
C SER A 142 3.86 -17.37 -21.69
N PRO A 143 3.27 -18.57 -21.48
CA PRO A 143 2.36 -18.81 -20.37
C PRO A 143 3.04 -18.65 -19.00
N LEU A 144 4.32 -19.02 -18.88
CA LEU A 144 5.06 -18.91 -17.63
C LEU A 144 5.27 -17.45 -17.19
N ILE A 145 5.42 -16.52 -18.14
CA ILE A 145 5.52 -15.09 -17.84
C ILE A 145 4.22 -14.60 -17.17
N TYR A 146 3.06 -14.96 -17.72
CA TYR A 146 1.76 -14.59 -17.14
C TYR A 146 1.54 -15.24 -15.77
N VAL A 147 1.89 -16.51 -15.62
CA VAL A 147 1.82 -17.20 -14.32
C VAL A 147 2.71 -16.52 -13.29
N THR A 148 3.93 -16.16 -13.66
CA THR A 148 4.88 -15.48 -12.77
C THR A 148 4.36 -14.12 -12.33
N HIS A 149 3.77 -13.36 -13.25
CA HIS A 149 3.16 -12.07 -12.92
C HIS A 149 1.90 -12.23 -12.05
N ALA A 150 1.08 -13.26 -12.28
CA ALA A 150 -0.06 -13.57 -11.43
C ALA A 150 0.38 -13.96 -10.00
N VAL A 151 1.43 -14.78 -9.88
CA VAL A 151 2.03 -15.14 -8.59
C VAL A 151 2.57 -13.90 -7.87
N TRP A 152 3.19 -12.97 -8.61
CA TRP A 152 3.60 -11.68 -8.06
C TRP A 152 2.41 -10.87 -7.50
N LEU A 153 1.31 -10.75 -8.24
CA LEU A 153 0.11 -10.04 -7.79
C LEU A 153 -0.54 -10.73 -6.57
N LEU A 154 -0.62 -12.05 -6.56
CA LEU A 154 -1.11 -12.82 -5.41
C LEU A 154 -0.21 -12.63 -4.18
N PHE A 155 1.10 -12.59 -4.38
CA PHE A 155 2.04 -12.32 -3.31
C PHE A 155 1.88 -10.90 -2.75
N LEU A 156 1.66 -9.89 -3.60
CA LEU A 156 1.34 -8.53 -3.14
C LEU A 156 0.07 -8.50 -2.29
N LEU A 157 -0.99 -9.21 -2.70
CA LEU A 157 -2.22 -9.33 -1.91
C LEU A 157 -1.96 -10.02 -0.56
N TYR A 158 -1.13 -11.06 -0.53
CA TYR A 158 -0.71 -11.72 0.70
C TYR A 158 0.05 -10.78 1.65
N VAL A 159 0.98 -9.97 1.11
CA VAL A 159 1.78 -9.02 1.88
C VAL A 159 0.96 -7.86 2.45
N CYS A 160 -0.12 -7.44 1.75
CA CYS A 160 -0.98 -6.34 2.22
C CYS A 160 -1.50 -6.56 3.65
N LYS A 161 -1.61 -7.82 4.12
CA LYS A 161 -2.01 -8.23 5.50
C LYS A 161 -3.02 -7.26 6.09
N VAL A 162 -4.24 -7.27 5.54
CA VAL A 162 -5.32 -6.42 6.08
C VAL A 162 -5.66 -6.95 7.48
N SER A 163 -5.50 -6.10 8.49
CA SER A 163 -5.79 -6.44 9.88
C SER A 163 -6.87 -5.51 10.42
N GLU A 164 -7.82 -6.07 11.15
CA GLU A 164 -8.77 -5.30 11.94
C GLU A 164 -8.05 -4.74 13.18
N GLN A 165 -8.23 -3.46 13.45
CA GLN A 165 -7.78 -2.82 14.68
C GLN A 165 -8.87 -2.85 15.76
N LYS A 166 -8.48 -2.60 17.02
CA LYS A 166 -9.39 -2.57 18.19
C LYS A 166 -10.55 -1.58 18.06
N GLY A 167 -10.48 -0.64 17.11
CA GLY A 167 -11.54 0.32 16.81
C GLY A 167 -12.49 -0.09 15.69
N GLY A 168 -12.38 -1.31 15.15
CA GLY A 168 -13.20 -1.78 14.02
C GLY A 168 -12.74 -1.25 12.65
N SER A 169 -11.66 -0.45 12.59
CA SER A 169 -11.05 -0.03 11.33
C SER A 169 -10.17 -1.15 10.76
N MET A 170 -10.25 -1.37 9.44
CA MET A 170 -9.36 -2.26 8.71
C MET A 170 -8.21 -1.46 8.11
N LEU A 171 -6.97 -1.84 8.38
CA LEU A 171 -5.79 -1.18 7.85
C LEU A 171 -4.80 -2.19 7.24
N PRO A 172 -4.19 -1.88 6.08
CA PRO A 172 -3.16 -2.71 5.48
C PRO A 172 -1.83 -2.51 6.22
N VAL A 173 -1.52 -3.37 7.19
CA VAL A 173 -0.35 -3.21 8.07
C VAL A 173 0.98 -3.61 7.41
N GLY A 174 0.95 -4.16 6.19
CA GLY A 174 2.16 -4.50 5.42
C GLY A 174 2.97 -3.29 4.95
N PHE A 175 2.39 -2.08 4.98
CA PHE A 175 3.02 -0.86 4.45
C PHE A 175 3.49 0.07 5.57
N ARG A 176 4.72 0.58 5.41
CA ARG A 176 5.32 1.51 6.39
C ARG A 176 4.53 2.80 6.50
N SER A 177 4.08 3.33 5.37
CA SER A 177 3.31 4.58 5.29
C SER A 177 2.00 4.54 6.06
N VAL A 178 1.42 3.34 6.25
CA VAL A 178 0.21 3.11 7.02
C VAL A 178 0.53 2.90 8.49
N MET A 179 1.63 2.21 8.81
CA MET A 179 2.08 2.08 10.21
C MET A 179 2.31 3.45 10.87
N TYR A 180 2.83 4.43 10.13
CA TYR A 180 3.03 5.79 10.66
C TYR A 180 1.74 6.60 10.85
N ILE A 181 0.59 6.16 10.32
CA ILE A 181 -0.69 6.85 10.53
C ILE A 181 -1.29 6.47 11.89
N ASP A 182 -0.94 5.30 12.43
CA ASP A 182 -1.44 4.79 13.72
C ASP A 182 -0.60 5.28 14.92
N ILE A 183 -0.36 6.58 15.00
CA ILE A 183 0.33 7.19 16.14
C ILE A 183 -0.55 7.12 17.40
N PHE A 184 -1.87 7.18 17.24
CA PHE A 184 -2.81 7.21 18.36
C PHE A 184 -3.02 5.84 19.02
N GLY A 185 -2.92 4.73 18.29
CA GLY A 185 -2.91 3.39 18.88
C GLY A 185 -1.70 3.19 19.79
N TRP A 186 -0.53 3.71 19.39
CA TRP A 186 0.68 3.63 20.20
C TRP A 186 0.57 4.42 21.51
N ILE A 187 0.04 5.64 21.46
CA ILE A 187 -0.13 6.49 22.65
C ILE A 187 -1.05 5.84 23.69
N LYS A 188 -2.13 5.17 23.25
CA LYS A 188 -3.05 4.44 24.16
C LYS A 188 -2.38 3.28 24.88
N THR A 189 -1.35 2.68 24.28
CA THR A 189 -0.58 1.57 24.89
C THR A 189 0.41 2.08 25.96
N LEU A 190 0.85 3.33 25.84
CA LEU A 190 1.82 3.95 26.76
C LEU A 190 1.18 4.54 28.02
N GLN A 191 -0.15 4.69 28.09
CA GLN A 191 -0.80 5.13 29.31
C GLN A 191 -0.82 3.98 30.32
N PRO A 192 -0.05 4.05 31.43
CA PRO A 192 -0.18 3.07 32.49
C PRO A 192 -1.62 3.11 33.01
N PRO A 193 -2.16 1.98 33.50
CA PRO A 193 -3.48 1.97 34.11
C PRO A 193 -3.47 3.02 35.23
N ILE A 194 -4.24 4.08 35.06
CA ILE A 194 -4.47 5.06 36.12
C ILE A 194 -5.09 4.25 37.24
N HIS A 195 -4.31 3.94 38.27
CA HIS A 195 -4.83 3.40 39.52
C HIS A 195 -5.82 4.44 40.02
N ARG A 196 -7.11 4.19 39.76
CA ARG A 196 -8.19 4.86 40.47
C ARG A 196 -7.96 4.48 41.92
N GLY A 197 -7.28 5.35 42.65
CA GLY A 197 -7.25 5.30 44.09
C GLY A 197 -8.71 5.31 44.52
N HIS A 198 -9.20 4.14 44.91
CA HIS A 198 -10.39 4.08 45.74
C HIS A 198 -10.04 4.92 46.95
N ALA A 199 -10.55 6.15 46.99
CA ALA A 199 -10.65 6.89 48.22
C ALA A 199 -11.52 6.03 49.14
N ALA A 200 -10.87 5.21 49.96
CA ALA A 200 -11.46 4.56 51.09
C ALA A 200 -11.90 5.68 52.03
N GLY A 201 -13.13 6.15 51.83
CA GLY A 201 -13.82 7.02 52.77
C GLY A 201 -14.06 6.23 54.05
N ALA A 202 -13.35 6.65 55.09
CA ALA A 202 -13.69 6.40 56.49
C ALA A 202 -14.94 7.20 56.88
#